data_AF-A0A6I4R6M8-F1
#
_entry.id   AF-A0A6I4R6M8-F1
#
_cell.length_a   1.000
_cell.length_b   1.000
_cell.length_c   1.000
_cell.angle_alpha   90.00
_cell.angle_beta   90.00
_cell.angle_gamma   90.00
#
_symmetry.space_group_name_H-M   'P 1'
#
loop_
_entity.id
_entity.type
_entity.pdbx_description
1 polymer ?
#
loop_
_entity_poly.entity_id
_entity_poly.type
_entity_poly.pdbx_seq_one_letter_code
_entity_poly.pdbx_strand_id
1 'polypeptide(L)'
;MKKPESGVSQEIFEFGERVQREIRVLRLKQVIEALGVGRSTIYDRMNPSSPRYDPTFPRPIRLSGGSQGRGAIGWINSEICIWINSRVSASRH
;
A
#
# COMPACT_ATOMS: atom_id res chain seq x y z
N MET A 1 -38.04 -17.67 13.47
CA MET A 1 -37.30 -16.39 13.49
C MET A 1 -35.84 -16.69 13.81
N LYS A 2 -34.95 -16.78 12.81
CA LYS A 2 -33.51 -17.01 13.06
C LYS A 2 -32.86 -15.67 13.46
N LYS A 3 -32.21 -15.63 14.63
CA LYS A 3 -31.42 -14.48 15.08
C LYS A 3 -30.24 -14.26 14.11
N PRO A 4 -29.82 -13.02 13.83
CA PRO A 4 -28.64 -12.76 13.00
C PRO A 4 -27.35 -13.06 13.78
N GLU A 5 -26.36 -13.57 13.04
CA GLU A 5 -25.06 -14.08 13.46
C GLU A 5 -24.13 -12.92 13.85
N SER A 6 -24.12 -12.56 15.14
CA SER A 6 -23.40 -11.40 15.67
C SER A 6 -21.86 -11.53 15.73
N GLY A 7 -21.30 -12.72 15.47
CA GLY A 7 -19.84 -12.96 15.56
C GLY A 7 -19.07 -12.63 14.28
N VAL A 8 -19.69 -12.77 13.11
CA VAL A 8 -19.02 -12.63 11.80
C VAL A 8 -18.57 -11.18 11.55
N SER A 9 -19.35 -10.20 12.00
CA SER A 9 -19.01 -8.78 11.85
C SER A 9 -17.84 -8.35 12.73
N GLN A 10 -17.65 -8.96 13.89
CA GLN A 10 -16.49 -8.70 14.75
C GLN A 10 -15.21 -9.28 14.15
N GLU A 11 -15.25 -10.53 13.66
CA GLU A 11 -14.07 -11.14 13.02
C GLU A 11 -13.67 -10.43 11.72
N ILE A 12 -14.62 -10.00 10.89
CA ILE A 12 -14.33 -9.23 9.66
C ILE A 12 -13.71 -7.86 10.01
N PHE A 13 -14.24 -7.20 11.03
CA PHE A 13 -13.71 -5.91 11.48
C PHE A 13 -12.31 -6.06 12.10
N GLU A 14 -12.10 -7.08 12.94
CA GLU A 14 -10.80 -7.39 13.53
C GLU A 14 -9.77 -7.83 12.49
N PHE A 15 -10.17 -8.58 11.46
CA PHE A 15 -9.29 -8.93 10.35
C PHE A 15 -8.91 -7.69 9.54
N GLY A 16 -9.88 -6.81 9.25
CA GLY A 16 -9.64 -5.51 8.62
C GLY A 16 -8.69 -4.61 9.43
N GLU A 17 -8.80 -4.63 10.77
CA GLU A 17 -7.91 -3.90 11.67
C GLU A 17 -6.51 -4.52 11.79
N ARG A 18 -6.40 -5.85 11.81
CA ARG A 18 -5.11 -6.55 11.92
C ARG A 18 -4.24 -6.33 10.69
N VAL A 19 -4.84 -6.29 9.49
CA VAL A 19 -4.12 -6.01 8.24
C VAL A 19 -3.49 -4.62 8.23
N GLN A 20 -4.09 -3.63 8.93
CA GLN A 20 -3.54 -2.27 9.07
C GLN A 20 -2.34 -2.21 10.03
N ARG A 21 -2.23 -3.16 10.97
CA ARG A 21 -1.21 -3.16 12.03
C ARG A 21 0.04 -4.00 11.71
N GLU A 22 0.03 -4.81 10.66
CA GLU A 22 1.20 -5.61 10.29
C GLU A 22 2.27 -4.76 9.57
N ILE A 23 3.44 -4.66 10.19
CA ILE A 23 4.63 -4.07 9.56
C ILE A 23 5.19 -5.10 8.57
N ARG A 24 4.69 -5.04 7.35
CA ARG A 24 5.14 -5.86 6.22
C ARG A 24 5.76 -4.98 5.15
N VAL A 25 6.90 -5.43 4.62
CA VAL A 25 7.53 -4.79 3.46
C VAL A 25 7.07 -5.45 2.16
N LEU A 26 6.53 -4.64 1.25
CA LEU A 26 6.18 -5.02 -0.11
C LEU A 26 7.34 -4.74 -1.06
N ARG A 27 7.73 -5.74 -1.85
CA ARG A 27 8.63 -5.56 -3.00
C ARG A 27 7.86 -4.99 -4.18
N LEU A 28 8.57 -4.42 -5.14
CA LEU A 28 7.96 -3.81 -6.33
C LEU A 28 6.90 -4.69 -7.03
N LYS A 29 7.16 -6.01 -7.16
CA LYS A 29 6.17 -6.95 -7.74
C LYS A 29 4.85 -6.98 -6.96
N GLN A 30 4.92 -6.96 -5.63
CA GLN A 30 3.74 -6.96 -4.76
C GLN A 30 3.01 -5.62 -4.80
N VAL A 31 3.73 -4.50 -4.93
CA VAL A 31 3.11 -3.17 -5.12
C VAL A 31 2.40 -3.09 -6.47
N ILE A 32 3.00 -3.64 -7.54
CA ILE A 32 2.39 -3.76 -8.87
C ILE A 32 1.09 -4.56 -8.79
N GLU A 33 1.12 -5.70 -8.11
CA GLU A 33 -0.05 -6.56 -7.91
C GLU A 33 -1.14 -5.86 -7.10
N ALA A 34 -0.79 -5.25 -5.96
CA ALA A 34 -1.74 -4.56 -5.09
C ALA A 34 -2.43 -3.37 -5.78
N LEU A 35 -1.75 -2.71 -6.71
CA LEU A 35 -2.26 -1.51 -7.39
C LEU A 35 -2.80 -1.80 -8.79
N GLY A 36 -2.58 -2.99 -9.34
CA GLY A 36 -2.98 -3.37 -10.70
C GLY A 36 -2.33 -2.51 -11.80
N VAL A 37 -1.13 -1.97 -11.57
CA VAL A 37 -0.44 -1.08 -12.54
C VAL A 37 0.98 -1.54 -12.86
N GLY A 38 1.48 -1.14 -14.02
CA GLY A 38 2.84 -1.45 -14.46
C GLY A 38 3.93 -0.77 -13.62
N ARG A 39 5.15 -1.32 -13.73
CA ARG A 39 6.36 -0.80 -13.09
C ARG A 39 6.62 0.67 -13.37
N SER A 40 6.49 1.10 -14.62
CA SER A 40 6.74 2.49 -15.04
C SER A 40 5.81 3.45 -14.32
N THR A 41 4.52 3.09 -14.17
CA THR A 41 3.53 3.90 -13.46
C THR A 41 3.91 4.13 -12.00
N ILE A 42 4.47 3.11 -11.32
CA ILE A 42 4.95 3.26 -9.94
C ILE A 42 6.10 4.27 -9.86
N TYR A 43 7.07 4.18 -10.76
CA TYR A 43 8.21 5.11 -10.79
C TYR A 43 7.79 6.52 -11.20
N ASP A 44 6.88 6.64 -12.17
CA ASP A 44 6.29 7.92 -12.58
C ASP A 44 5.64 8.65 -11.40
N ARG A 45 4.86 7.93 -10.57
CA ARG A 45 4.23 8.51 -9.38
C ARG A 45 5.24 9.07 -8.37
N MET A 46 6.45 8.53 -8.32
CA MET A 46 7.50 9.00 -7.39
C MET A 46 8.40 10.08 -7.98
N ASN A 47 8.37 10.28 -9.30
CA ASN A 47 9.24 11.18 -10.03
C ASN A 47 8.59 12.57 -10.18
N PRO A 48 9.11 13.63 -9.54
CA PRO A 48 8.55 14.98 -9.65
C PRO A 48 8.45 15.53 -11.07
N SER A 49 9.29 15.04 -11.98
CA SER A 49 9.29 15.47 -13.39
C SER A 49 8.25 14.71 -14.24
N SER A 50 7.58 13.69 -13.69
CA SER A 50 6.55 12.95 -14.42
C SER A 50 5.21 13.69 -14.35
N PRO A 51 4.42 13.73 -15.44
CA PRO A 51 3.05 14.23 -15.40
C PRO A 51 2.13 13.46 -14.44
N ARG A 52 2.53 12.24 -14.05
CA ARG A 52 1.79 11.39 -13.12
C ARG A 52 2.34 11.44 -11.70
N TYR A 53 3.23 12.40 -11.40
CA TYR A 53 3.78 12.58 -10.07
C TYR A 53 2.67 12.70 -9.03
N ASP A 54 2.77 11.90 -7.98
CA ASP A 54 1.88 11.96 -6.85
C ASP A 54 2.73 12.14 -5.58
N PRO A 55 2.79 13.37 -5.01
CA PRO A 55 3.58 13.61 -3.81
C PRO A 55 3.07 12.83 -2.58
N THR A 56 1.84 12.31 -2.62
CA THR A 56 1.26 11.50 -1.55
C THR A 56 1.56 10.01 -1.70
N PHE A 57 2.12 9.58 -2.84
CA PHE A 57 2.46 8.18 -3.06
C PHE A 57 3.62 7.73 -2.16
N PRO A 58 3.50 6.58 -1.46
CA PRO A 58 4.53 6.12 -0.53
C PRO A 58 5.90 5.93 -1.20
N ARG A 59 6.96 6.37 -0.52
CA ARG A 59 8.34 6.19 -0.98
C ARG A 59 8.91 4.88 -0.44
N PRO A 60 9.75 4.18 -1.22
CA PRO A 60 10.36 2.94 -0.75
C PRO A 60 11.46 3.21 0.29
N ILE A 61 11.57 2.30 1.25
CA ILE A 61 12.68 2.20 2.18
C ILE A 61 13.78 1.28 1.62
N ARG A 62 15.03 1.55 2.01
CA ARG A 62 16.17 0.66 1.73
C ARG A 62 16.24 -0.41 2.81
N LEU A 63 16.36 -1.68 2.41
CA LEU A 63 16.41 -2.82 3.32
C LEU A 63 17.83 -3.31 3.64
N SER A 64 18.83 -2.87 2.87
CA SER A 64 20.24 -3.21 3.10
C SER A 64 21.02 -1.97 3.52
N GLY A 65 21.74 -2.06 4.64
CA GLY A 65 22.47 -0.95 5.27
C GLY A 65 23.82 -0.58 4.64
N GLY A 66 24.12 -1.01 3.41
CA GLY A 66 25.36 -0.65 2.74
C GLY A 66 25.30 0.76 2.12
N SER A 67 26.33 1.57 2.37
CA SER A 67 26.54 2.88 1.72
C SER A 67 26.61 2.80 0.18
N GLN A 68 26.80 1.60 -0.37
CA GLN A 68 26.75 1.35 -1.80
C GLN A 68 25.28 1.23 -2.25
N GLY A 69 24.78 2.24 -2.97
CA GLY A 69 23.39 2.41 -3.42
C GLY A 69 22.77 1.33 -4.33
N ARG A 70 23.24 0.09 -4.27
CA ARG A 70 22.69 -1.10 -4.97
C ARG A 70 21.83 -1.98 -4.06
N GLY A 71 21.26 -1.37 -3.03
CA GLY A 71 20.50 -2.05 -2.00
C GLY A 71 19.09 -2.45 -2.44
N ALA A 72 18.58 -3.51 -1.82
CA ALA A 72 17.20 -3.94 -1.98
C ALA A 72 16.23 -2.88 -1.43
N ILE A 73 15.17 -2.54 -2.15
CA ILE A 73 14.14 -1.56 -1.71
C ILE A 73 12.75 -2.17 -1.58
N GLY A 74 11.92 -1.63 -0.69
CA GLY A 74 10.52 -2.02 -0.55
C GLY A 74 9.66 -0.94 0.07
N TRP A 75 8.34 -1.11 0.03
CA TRP A 75 7.35 -0.18 0.57
C TRP A 75 6.71 -0.75 1.82
N ILE A 76 6.30 0.10 2.75
CA ILE A 76 5.54 -0.37 3.90
C ILE A 76 4.10 -0.63 3.46
N ASN A 77 3.58 -1.82 3.78
CA ASN A 77 2.24 -2.25 3.41
C ASN A 77 1.16 -1.27 3.90
N SER A 78 1.23 -0.84 5.16
CA SER A 78 0.25 0.09 5.73
C SER A 78 0.22 1.43 5.00
N GLU A 79 1.36 1.97 4.58
CA GLU A 79 1.42 3.20 3.78
C GLU A 79 0.74 3.04 2.42
N ILE A 80 0.95 1.90 1.76
CA ILE A 80 0.28 1.58 0.49
C ILE A 80 -1.24 1.47 0.70
N CYS A 81 -1.69 0.78 1.75
CA CYS A 81 -3.11 0.67 2.09
C CYS A 81 -3.74 2.03 2.39
N ILE A 82 -3.08 2.88 3.18
CA ILE A 82 -3.54 4.25 3.48
C ILE A 82 -3.67 5.06 2.19
N TRP A 83 -2.69 4.99 1.30
CA TRP A 83 -2.75 5.68 0.01
C TRP A 83 -3.90 5.16 -0.86
N ILE A 84 -4.13 3.86 -0.95
CA ILE A 84 -5.28 3.30 -1.68
C ILE A 84 -6.60 3.85 -1.10
N ASN A 85 -6.74 3.85 0.23
CA ASN A 85 -7.93 4.36 0.90
C ASN A 85 -8.16 5.86 0.65
N SER A 86 -7.11 6.66 0.53
CA SER A 86 -7.24 8.08 0.17
C SER A 86 -7.77 8.24 -1.26
N ARG A 87 -7.33 7.39 -2.21
CA ARG A 87 -7.86 7.38 -3.59
C ARG A 87 -9.31 6.93 -3.65
N VAL A 88 -9.68 5.90 -2.88
CA VAL A 88 -11.07 5.43 -2.78
C VAL A 88 -11.97 6.51 -2.21
N SER A 89 -11.50 7.19 -1.17
CA SER A 89 -12.22 8.34 -0.61
C SER A 89 -12.42 9.36 -1.72
N ALA A 90 -11.34 9.92 -2.28
CA ALA A 90 -11.39 10.97 -3.30
C ALA A 90 -12.21 10.63 -4.56
N SER A 91 -12.33 9.35 -4.94
CA SER A 91 -13.09 8.95 -6.14
C SER A 91 -14.58 8.73 -5.89
N ARG A 92 -15.00 8.50 -4.65
CA ARG A 92 -16.39 8.17 -4.28
C ARG A 92 -17.13 9.33 -3.59
N HIS A 93 -16.68 10.57 -3.81
CA HIS A 93 -17.38 11.78 -3.36
C HIS A 93 -18.61 12.06 -4.22
#